data_AF-A0A1Z4JBA2-F1
#
_entry.id   AF-A0A1Z4JBA2-F1
#
_cell.length_a   1.000
_cell.length_b   1.000
_cell.length_c   1.000
_cell.angle_alpha   90.00
_cell.angle_beta   90.00
_cell.angle_gamma   90.00
#
_symmetry.space_group_name_H-M   'P 1'
#
loop_
_entity.id
_entity.type
_entity.pdbx_description
1 polymer ?
#
loop_
_entity_poly.entity_id
_entity_poly.type
_entity_poly.pdbx_seq_one_letter_code
_entity_poly.pdbx_strand_id
1 'polypeptide(L)'
;MKRFALVSFSTIALAIAASLPATATAPVILPQSAMSFSFNAPFVSSSGLQGEHHLIRVMVLGMSLEDLMVLIPPQMAKFSSIIVKDESGKTIPAKISRAESRVAVVFDQPVAPGRTIELDFTNGDTAMEQGEILLYRITAKQAGINTEIPIGTARIQVPSHQ
;
A
#
# COMPACT_ATOMS: atom_id res chain seq x y z
N MET A 1 -19.35 79.75 1.34
CA MET A 1 -20.22 78.56 1.33
C MET A 1 -21.21 78.65 0.18
N LYS A 2 -21.47 77.52 -0.50
CA LYS A 2 -22.35 77.30 -1.67
C LYS A 2 -21.81 77.88 -2.99
N ARG A 3 -21.47 77.02 -3.95
CA ARG A 3 -22.20 76.74 -5.22
C ARG A 3 -21.19 76.02 -6.15
N PHE A 4 -21.47 75.10 -7.06
CA PHE A 4 -22.66 74.46 -7.63
C PHE A 4 -22.19 73.08 -8.13
N ALA A 5 -23.04 72.05 -8.01
CA ALA A 5 -22.80 70.74 -8.59
C ALA A 5 -23.09 70.75 -10.10
N LEU A 6 -22.23 70.11 -10.89
CA LEU A 6 -22.50 69.72 -12.27
C LEU A 6 -22.26 68.22 -12.37
N VAL A 7 -23.37 67.48 -12.46
CA VAL A 7 -23.41 66.04 -12.71
C VAL A 7 -23.37 65.85 -14.23
N SER A 8 -22.37 65.12 -14.73
CA SER A 8 -22.29 64.74 -16.14
C SER A 8 -22.62 63.25 -16.25
N PHE A 9 -23.70 62.93 -16.98
CA PHE A 9 -24.13 61.57 -17.25
C PHE A 9 -23.36 61.03 -18.47
N SER A 10 -22.52 60.01 -18.26
CA SER A 10 -21.83 59.30 -19.33
C SER A 10 -22.60 58.03 -19.65
N THR A 11 -23.08 57.90 -20.89
CA THR A 11 -23.81 56.73 -21.39
C THR A 11 -22.82 55.66 -21.84
N ILE A 12 -22.76 54.54 -21.12
CA ILE A 12 -22.01 53.35 -21.51
C ILE A 12 -22.88 52.52 -22.47
N ALA A 13 -22.40 52.29 -23.70
CA ALA A 13 -23.02 51.38 -24.66
C ALA A 13 -22.65 49.93 -24.31
N LEU A 14 -23.66 49.07 -24.16
CA LEU A 14 -23.51 47.65 -23.82
C LEU A 14 -23.42 46.82 -25.11
N ALA A 15 -22.24 46.27 -25.41
CA ALA A 15 -22.06 45.32 -26.50
C ALA A 15 -22.43 43.91 -26.04
N ILE A 16 -23.43 43.29 -26.66
CA ILE A 16 -23.86 41.92 -26.37
C ILE A 16 -23.04 40.98 -27.25
N ALA A 17 -22.08 40.27 -26.68
CA ALA A 17 -21.40 39.17 -27.36
C ALA A 17 -22.31 37.92 -27.34
N ALA A 18 -22.71 37.42 -28.50
CA ALA A 18 -23.43 36.16 -28.60
C ALA A 18 -22.44 34.99 -28.42
N SER A 19 -22.55 34.24 -27.33
CA SER A 19 -21.85 32.96 -27.17
C SER A 19 -22.66 31.86 -27.86
N LEU A 20 -22.05 31.17 -28.83
CA LEU A 20 -22.60 29.94 -29.39
C LEU A 20 -22.58 28.86 -28.30
N PRO A 21 -23.62 28.00 -28.19
CA PRO A 21 -23.58 26.88 -27.28
C PRO A 21 -22.53 25.87 -27.77
N ALA A 22 -21.48 25.66 -26.98
CA ALA A 22 -20.59 24.53 -27.17
C ALA A 22 -21.35 23.26 -26.77
N THR A 23 -21.72 22.42 -27.72
CA THR A 23 -22.23 21.07 -27.45
C THR A 23 -21.09 20.22 -26.91
N ALA A 24 -21.01 20.09 -25.59
CA ALA A 24 -20.14 19.11 -24.95
C ALA A 24 -20.64 17.70 -25.28
N THR A 25 -19.87 16.94 -26.05
CA THR A 25 -20.08 15.50 -26.20
C THR A 25 -19.91 14.85 -24.83
N ALA A 26 -20.96 14.20 -24.32
CA ALA A 26 -20.89 13.44 -23.08
C ALA A 26 -19.81 12.35 -23.20
N PRO A 27 -18.97 12.15 -22.18
CA PRO A 27 -17.97 11.09 -22.21
C PRO A 27 -18.67 9.73 -22.33
N VAL A 28 -18.22 8.92 -23.29
CA VAL A 28 -18.65 7.53 -23.43
C VAL A 28 -18.07 6.75 -22.24
N ILE A 29 -18.92 6.42 -21.27
CA ILE A 29 -18.55 5.54 -20.15
C ILE A 29 -18.52 4.12 -20.71
N LEU A 30 -17.33 3.61 -21.01
CA LEU A 30 -17.14 2.20 -21.31
C LEU A 30 -17.34 1.40 -20.02
N PRO A 31 -18.09 0.29 -20.03
CA PRO A 31 -18.20 -0.58 -18.86
C PRO A 31 -16.80 -1.10 -18.52
N GLN A 32 -16.25 -0.68 -17.39
CA GLN A 32 -15.01 -1.25 -16.87
C GLN A 32 -15.29 -2.71 -16.50
N SER A 33 -14.76 -3.64 -17.29
CA SER A 33 -14.74 -5.04 -16.92
C SER A 33 -13.89 -5.20 -15.66
N ALA A 34 -14.54 -5.38 -14.51
CA ALA A 34 -13.86 -5.68 -13.26
C ALA A 34 -13.43 -7.15 -13.27
N MET A 35 -12.12 -7.41 -13.19
CA MET A 35 -11.61 -8.75 -12.92
C MET A 35 -12.03 -9.16 -11.50
N SER A 36 -12.70 -10.31 -11.37
CA SER A 36 -13.02 -10.91 -10.08
C SER A 36 -11.98 -11.97 -9.76
N PHE A 37 -11.27 -11.81 -8.66
CA PHE A 37 -10.33 -12.81 -8.15
C PHE A 37 -10.94 -13.54 -6.96
N SER A 38 -10.91 -14.87 -6.98
CA SER A 38 -11.32 -15.71 -5.86
C SER A 38 -10.09 -16.42 -5.29
N PHE A 39 -9.60 -15.93 -4.14
CA PHE A 39 -8.44 -16.50 -3.45
C PHE A 39 -8.91 -17.41 -2.31
N ASN A 40 -8.36 -18.62 -2.23
CA ASN A 40 -8.63 -19.60 -1.16
C ASN A 40 -7.43 -19.87 -0.26
N ALA A 41 -6.33 -19.15 -0.49
CA ALA A 41 -5.10 -19.19 0.29
C ALA A 41 -4.72 -17.75 0.68
N PRO A 42 -3.89 -17.56 1.72
CA PRO A 42 -3.36 -16.26 2.05
C PRO A 42 -2.58 -15.70 0.86
N PHE A 43 -2.54 -14.38 0.74
CA PHE A 43 -1.79 -13.72 -0.31
C PHE A 43 -1.27 -12.37 0.16
N VAL A 44 -0.21 -11.89 -0.51
CA VAL A 44 0.33 -10.55 -0.29
C VAL A 44 -0.66 -9.53 -0.85
N SER A 45 -1.36 -8.81 0.03
CA SER A 45 -2.41 -7.87 -0.36
C SER A 45 -1.86 -6.50 -0.73
N SER A 46 -0.77 -6.07 -0.10
CA SER A 46 -0.07 -4.83 -0.46
C SER A 46 1.34 -4.81 0.13
N SER A 47 2.21 -3.96 -0.42
CA SER A 47 3.51 -3.65 0.16
C SER A 47 3.92 -2.22 -0.13
N GLY A 48 4.78 -1.64 0.70
CA GLY A 48 5.24 -0.27 0.53
C GLY A 48 6.33 0.13 1.50
N LEU A 49 6.84 1.35 1.30
CA LEU A 49 7.84 1.97 2.17
C LEU A 49 7.19 3.15 2.90
N GLN A 50 7.39 3.23 4.22
CA GLN A 50 6.97 4.35 5.06
C GLN A 50 8.16 4.83 5.90
N GLY A 51 8.86 5.87 5.43
CA GLY A 51 10.16 6.23 6.00
C GLY A 51 11.13 5.07 5.87
N GLU A 52 11.67 4.59 7.01
CA GLU A 52 12.55 3.42 7.08
C GLU A 52 11.81 2.08 7.23
N HIS A 53 10.46 2.10 7.21
CA HIS A 53 9.64 0.92 7.46
C HIS A 53 9.18 0.27 6.15
N HIS A 54 9.56 -0.99 5.97
CA HIS A 54 9.14 -1.81 4.86
C HIS A 54 7.91 -2.59 5.30
N LEU A 55 6.75 -2.18 4.79
CA LEU A 55 5.46 -2.71 5.17
C LEU A 55 5.02 -3.75 4.17
N ILE A 56 4.69 -4.93 4.65
CA ILE A 56 4.20 -6.05 3.86
C ILE A 56 2.91 -6.54 4.49
N ARG A 57 1.79 -6.43 3.76
CA ARG A 57 0.49 -6.88 4.23
C ARG A 57 0.11 -8.20 3.59
N VAL A 58 -0.34 -9.13 4.43
CA VAL A 58 -0.84 -10.45 4.05
C VAL A 58 -2.31 -10.54 4.46
N MET A 59 -3.17 -10.82 3.49
CA MET A 59 -4.57 -11.15 3.77
C MET A 59 -4.67 -12.65 4.02
N VAL A 60 -5.22 -13.04 5.17
CA VAL A 60 -5.44 -14.44 5.54
C VAL A 60 -6.78 -14.92 5.00
N LEU A 61 -6.78 -15.96 4.17
CA LEU A 61 -7.99 -16.56 3.59
C LEU A 61 -7.94 -18.08 3.66
N GLY A 62 -9.11 -18.71 3.57
CA GLY A 62 -9.26 -20.16 3.67
C GLY A 62 -9.17 -20.63 5.11
N MET A 63 -7.99 -21.07 5.53
CA MET A 63 -7.70 -21.59 6.88
C MET A 63 -6.89 -20.59 7.71
N SER A 64 -6.87 -20.81 9.03
CA SER A 64 -6.06 -20.00 9.93
C SER A 64 -4.57 -20.11 9.60
N LEU A 65 -3.84 -19.01 9.73
CA LEU A 65 -2.40 -18.91 9.46
C LEU A 65 -1.60 -19.26 10.71
N GLU A 66 -0.70 -20.24 10.63
CA GLU A 66 0.18 -20.67 11.74
C GLU A 66 1.53 -19.98 11.69
N ASP A 67 2.09 -19.83 10.49
CA ASP A 67 3.40 -19.21 10.29
C ASP A 67 3.50 -18.44 8.97
N LEU A 68 4.51 -17.58 8.92
CA LEU A 68 5.01 -16.95 7.72
C LEU A 68 6.52 -17.13 7.66
N MET A 69 7.02 -17.39 6.46
CA MET A 69 8.44 -17.32 6.16
C MET A 69 8.66 -16.26 5.10
N VAL A 70 9.58 -15.35 5.38
CA VAL A 70 9.96 -14.27 4.48
C VAL A 70 11.41 -14.45 4.06
N LEU A 71 11.63 -14.60 2.76
CA LEU A 71 12.96 -14.50 2.17
C LEU A 71 13.25 -13.02 1.90
N ILE A 72 14.23 -12.50 2.62
CA ILE A 72 14.69 -11.12 2.55
C ILE A 72 15.57 -10.96 1.31
N PRO A 73 15.34 -9.92 0.49
CA PRO A 73 16.20 -9.63 -0.65
C PRO A 73 17.63 -9.33 -0.17
N PRO A 74 18.67 -9.74 -0.92
CA PRO A 74 20.07 -9.60 -0.48
C PRO A 74 20.46 -8.14 -0.22
N GLN A 75 19.77 -7.18 -0.82
CA GLN A 75 20.07 -5.77 -0.68
C GLN A 75 19.47 -5.17 0.59
N MET A 76 18.53 -5.89 1.24
CA MET A 76 18.05 -5.59 2.58
C MET A 76 18.73 -6.49 3.64
N ALA A 77 19.99 -6.88 3.42
CA ALA A 77 20.72 -7.77 4.33
C ALA A 77 20.78 -7.26 5.79
N LYS A 78 20.60 -5.95 6.02
CA LYS A 78 20.56 -5.35 7.35
C LYS A 78 19.21 -4.69 7.62
N PHE A 79 18.37 -5.36 8.41
CA PHE A 79 17.21 -4.77 9.07
C PHE A 79 17.42 -4.84 10.59
N SER A 80 16.88 -3.86 11.32
CA SER A 80 17.09 -3.70 12.76
C SER A 80 16.04 -4.47 13.58
N SER A 81 14.79 -4.47 13.14
CA SER A 81 13.70 -5.14 13.85
C SER A 81 12.58 -5.55 12.92
N ILE A 82 11.72 -6.45 13.42
CA ILE A 82 10.50 -6.90 12.76
C ILE A 82 9.39 -6.90 13.80
N ILE A 83 8.29 -6.24 13.45
CA ILE A 83 7.07 -6.24 14.26
C ILE A 83 5.94 -6.79 13.39
N VAL A 84 5.05 -7.55 14.01
CA VAL A 84 3.87 -8.10 13.36
C VAL A 84 2.64 -7.44 13.96
N LYS A 85 1.79 -6.84 13.12
CA LYS A 85 0.63 -6.07 13.54
C LYS A 85 -0.65 -6.59 12.89
N ASP A 86 -1.78 -6.38 13.54
CA ASP A 86 -3.10 -6.53 12.93
C ASP A 86 -3.51 -5.26 12.18
N GLU A 87 -4.69 -5.26 11.55
CA GLU A 87 -5.18 -4.11 10.79
C GLU A 87 -5.55 -2.89 11.65
N SER A 88 -5.63 -3.04 12.98
CA SER A 88 -5.77 -1.92 13.91
C SER A 88 -4.42 -1.32 14.33
N GLY A 89 -3.31 -1.91 13.87
CA GLY A 89 -1.95 -1.52 14.23
C GLY A 89 -1.45 -2.12 15.54
N LYS A 90 -2.23 -3.02 16.16
CA LYS A 90 -1.84 -3.68 17.41
C LYS A 90 -0.90 -4.84 17.13
N THR A 91 0.14 -4.97 17.94
CA THR A 91 1.10 -6.09 17.84
C THR A 91 0.40 -7.44 18.05
N ILE A 92 0.65 -8.38 17.13
CA ILE A 92 0.25 -9.78 17.25
C ILE A 92 1.39 -10.56 17.92
N PRO A 93 1.13 -11.28 19.02
CA PRO A 93 2.14 -12.14 19.64
C PRO A 93 2.61 -13.24 18.68
N ALA A 94 3.92 -13.28 18.44
CA ALA A 94 4.56 -14.25 17.58
C ALA A 94 6.04 -14.44 17.98
N LYS A 95 6.57 -15.64 17.74
CA LYS A 95 7.99 -15.94 17.82
C LYS A 95 8.64 -15.64 16.48
N ILE A 96 9.57 -14.70 16.49
CA ILE A 96 10.32 -14.30 15.31
C ILE A 96 11.73 -14.88 15.41
N SER A 97 12.16 -15.60 14.37
CA SER A 97 13.53 -16.10 14.26
C SER A 97 14.15 -15.71 12.93
N ARG A 98 15.45 -15.49 12.94
CA ARG A 98 16.22 -15.05 11.77
C ARG A 98 17.31 -16.07 11.50
N ALA A 99 17.41 -16.53 10.25
CA ALA A 99 18.48 -17.38 9.77
C ALA A 99 18.92 -16.90 8.39
N GLU A 100 20.15 -16.39 8.27
CA GLU A 100 20.68 -15.85 7.02
C GLU A 100 19.76 -14.77 6.40
N SER A 101 19.22 -15.04 5.21
CA SER A 101 18.25 -14.21 4.47
C SER A 101 16.80 -14.63 4.71
N ARG A 102 16.51 -15.44 5.73
CA ARG A 102 15.16 -15.90 6.06
C ARG A 102 14.72 -15.39 7.42
N VAL A 103 13.44 -15.02 7.49
CA VAL A 103 12.75 -14.67 8.72
C VAL A 103 11.55 -15.59 8.85
N ALA A 104 11.49 -16.35 9.93
CA ALA A 104 10.32 -17.11 10.30
C ALA A 104 9.53 -16.36 11.38
N VAL A 105 8.23 -16.24 11.17
CA VAL A 105 7.26 -15.68 12.10
C VAL A 105 6.28 -16.80 12.44
N VAL A 106 6.34 -17.31 13.67
CA VAL A 106 5.43 -18.34 14.16
C VAL A 106 4.46 -17.70 15.14
N PHE A 107 3.17 -17.67 14.80
CA PHE A 107 2.18 -17.02 15.65
C PHE A 107 1.93 -17.84 16.92
N ASP A 108 1.79 -17.17 18.07
CA ASP A 108 1.50 -17.86 19.33
C ASP A 108 0.11 -18.51 19.31
N GLN A 109 -0.84 -17.90 18.57
CA GLN A 109 -2.13 -18.46 18.22
C GLN A 109 -2.36 -18.32 16.72
N PRO A 110 -2.91 -19.33 16.01
CA PRO A 110 -3.20 -19.22 14.59
C PRO A 110 -4.10 -18.02 14.28
N VAL A 111 -3.72 -17.22 13.30
CA VAL A 111 -4.50 -16.03 12.90
C VAL A 111 -5.68 -16.47 12.05
N ALA A 112 -6.89 -16.13 12.46
CA ALA A 112 -8.11 -16.53 11.76
C ALA A 112 -8.19 -15.99 10.31
N PRO A 113 -8.94 -16.65 9.41
CA PRO A 113 -9.28 -16.10 8.09
C PRO A 113 -10.03 -14.77 8.18
N GLY A 114 -9.93 -13.97 7.12
CA GLY A 114 -10.56 -12.64 7.02
C GLY A 114 -9.79 -11.54 7.75
N ARG A 115 -8.58 -11.83 8.22
CA ARG A 115 -7.70 -10.89 8.93
C ARG A 115 -6.58 -10.43 8.01
N THR A 116 -6.13 -9.20 8.20
CA THR A 116 -4.90 -8.70 7.56
C THR A 116 -3.80 -8.61 8.59
N ILE A 117 -2.63 -9.10 8.23
CA ILE A 117 -1.42 -9.03 9.03
C ILE A 117 -0.45 -8.12 8.33
N GLU A 118 0.19 -7.22 9.06
CA GLU A 118 1.27 -6.38 8.56
C GLU A 118 2.59 -6.84 9.19
N LEU A 119 3.55 -7.19 8.33
CA LEU A 119 4.94 -7.34 8.70
C LEU A 119 5.61 -5.99 8.47
N ASP A 120 6.14 -5.42 9.55
CA ASP A 120 6.83 -4.14 9.58
C ASP A 120 8.31 -4.41 9.83
N PHE A 121 9.10 -4.34 8.76
CA PHE A 121 10.55 -4.46 8.84
C PHE A 121 11.15 -3.06 8.95
N THR A 122 11.80 -2.78 10.08
CA THR A 122 12.55 -1.53 10.23
C THR A 122 13.92 -1.69 9.58
N ASN A 123 14.20 -0.87 8.58
CA ASN A 123 15.50 -0.83 7.95
C ASN A 123 16.58 -0.46 8.99
N GLY A 124 17.73 -1.13 8.90
CA GLY A 124 18.86 -0.94 9.83
C GLY A 124 19.95 -0.04 9.26
N ASP A 125 19.91 0.26 7.97
CA ASP A 125 20.95 1.03 7.27
C ASP A 125 20.31 2.26 6.61
N THR A 126 20.73 3.46 6.98
CA THR A 126 20.20 4.72 6.42
C THR A 126 20.57 4.95 4.94
N ALA A 127 21.36 4.06 4.35
CA ALA A 127 21.83 4.13 2.97
C ALA A 127 21.26 2.99 2.12
N MET A 128 19.93 2.94 1.94
CA MET A 128 19.38 2.13 0.85
C MET A 128 19.74 2.77 -0.48
N GLU A 129 20.13 1.97 -1.46
CA GLU A 129 20.40 2.49 -2.80
C GLU A 129 19.10 3.04 -3.39
N GLN A 130 19.13 4.32 -3.74
CA GLN A 130 17.98 5.01 -4.30
C GLN A 130 17.56 4.37 -5.63
N GLY A 131 16.26 4.23 -5.84
CA GLY A 131 15.73 3.60 -7.06
C GLY A 131 15.80 2.07 -7.06
N GLU A 132 16.24 1.44 -5.97
CA GLU A 132 16.27 -0.01 -5.85
C GLU A 132 14.87 -0.65 -5.75
N ILE A 133 14.70 -1.82 -6.36
CA ILE A 133 13.52 -2.69 -6.21
C ILE A 133 13.87 -3.85 -5.31
N LEU A 134 13.18 -3.93 -4.18
CA LEU A 134 13.31 -4.99 -3.19
C LEU A 134 12.16 -5.98 -3.37
N LEU A 135 12.51 -7.26 -3.51
CA LEU A 135 11.56 -8.36 -3.75
C LEU A 135 11.63 -9.37 -2.60
N TYR A 136 10.62 -9.35 -1.74
CA TYR A 136 10.49 -10.29 -0.63
C TYR A 136 9.63 -11.46 -1.08
N ARG A 137 10.13 -12.69 -0.94
CA ARG A 137 9.32 -13.88 -1.24
C ARG A 137 8.68 -14.36 0.06
N ILE A 138 7.38 -14.64 0.00
CA ILE A 138 6.62 -14.95 1.21
C ILE A 138 5.96 -16.31 1.02
N THR A 139 6.19 -17.20 1.97
CA THR A 139 5.49 -18.47 2.11
C THR A 139 4.71 -18.47 3.42
N ALA A 140 3.64 -19.26 3.44
CA ALA A 140 2.74 -19.39 4.57
C ALA A 140 2.46 -20.87 4.86
N LYS A 141 2.31 -21.21 6.13
CA LYS A 141 1.69 -22.47 6.55
C LYS A 141 0.36 -22.18 7.23
N GLN A 142 -0.65 -22.91 6.80
CA GLN A 142 -1.99 -22.83 7.38
C GLN A 142 -2.26 -24.03 8.30
N ALA A 143 -3.16 -23.85 9.25
CA ALA A 143 -3.56 -24.89 10.17
C ALA A 143 -4.11 -26.11 9.42
N GLY A 144 -3.60 -27.30 9.77
CA GLY A 144 -3.94 -28.56 9.10
C GLY A 144 -3.21 -28.81 7.78
N ILE A 145 -2.35 -27.89 7.32
CA ILE A 145 -1.47 -28.11 6.17
C ILE A 145 -0.03 -28.32 6.65
N ASN A 146 0.56 -29.45 6.29
CA ASN A 146 1.92 -29.83 6.72
C ASN A 146 3.04 -29.30 5.82
N THR A 147 2.73 -28.41 4.89
CA THR A 147 3.65 -27.86 3.89
C THR A 147 3.51 -26.35 3.81
N GLU A 148 4.62 -25.64 3.63
CA GLU A 148 4.59 -24.21 3.30
C GLU A 148 4.12 -24.00 1.86
N ILE A 149 3.34 -22.94 1.65
CA ILE A 149 2.78 -22.57 0.34
C ILE A 149 3.31 -21.17 -0.02
N PRO A 150 3.87 -20.96 -1.23
CA PRO A 150 4.20 -19.62 -1.70
C PRO A 150 2.93 -18.78 -1.87
N ILE A 151 2.85 -17.64 -1.19
CA ILE A 151 1.68 -16.75 -1.18
C ILE A 151 1.89 -15.43 -1.91
N GLY A 152 3.11 -15.21 -2.44
CA GLY A 152 3.40 -14.11 -3.33
C GLY A 152 4.79 -13.53 -3.16
N THR A 153 4.98 -12.38 -3.81
CA THR A 153 6.18 -11.55 -3.69
C THR A 153 5.75 -10.14 -3.32
N ALA A 154 6.28 -9.60 -2.23
CA ALA A 154 6.12 -8.19 -1.91
C ALA A 154 7.18 -7.38 -2.64
N ARG A 155 6.74 -6.37 -3.38
CA ARG A 155 7.62 -5.45 -4.11
C ARG A 155 7.65 -4.12 -3.38
N ILE A 156 8.83 -3.69 -2.97
CA ILE A 156 9.04 -2.37 -2.36
C ILE A 156 10.04 -1.62 -3.22
N GLN A 157 9.68 -0.40 -3.61
CA GLN A 157 10.53 0.48 -4.40
C GLN A 157 11.11 1.54 -3.48
N VAL A 158 12.43 1.62 -3.41
CA VAL A 158 13.11 2.72 -2.71
C VAL A 158 12.98 3.98 -3.56
N PRO A 159 12.47 5.10 -3.03
CA PRO A 159 12.36 6.35 -3.76
C PRO A 159 13.71 6.81 -4.31
N SER A 160 13.73 7.29 -5.55
CA SER A 160 14.85 8.05 -6.10
C SER A 160 14.73 9.52 -5.66
N HIS A 161 15.82 10.16 -5.21
CA HIS A 161 15.82 11.62 -5.18
C HIS A 161 15.77 12.15 -6.62
N GLN A 162 14.77 12.98 -6.93
CA GLN A 162 14.71 13.77 -8.17
C GLN A 162 15.23 15.18 -7.91
#